data_AF-A0A2I4C9H8-F1
#
_entry.id   AF-A0A2I4C9H8-F1
#
_cell.length_a   1.000
_cell.length_b   1.000
_cell.length_c   1.000
_cell.angle_alpha   90.00
_cell.angle_beta   90.00
_cell.angle_gamma   90.00
#
_symmetry.space_group_name_H-M   'P 1'
#
loop_
_entity.id
_entity.type
_entity.pdbx_description
1 polymer ?
#
loop_
_entity_poly.entity_id
_entity_poly.type
_entity_poly.pdbx_seq_one_letter_code
_entity_poly.pdbx_strand_id
1 'polypeptide(L)'
;MASGASPSGERQVRRTRMKVLKKAEDIENLTSAGHRALQDGQLQEALSCFKQAVKAATQLEDSRVLGACSCNLGAAYVEAGQPQKGLDYLQQAQPGPKVDQLPDLQFNLALAHNALGQSPEAAACFLKAAQLYRSRGDGRSEGDACMEMAWCYSRTRDRFLAVQGFLRAAESYRVATVLDSAAIALKEAGDHMIQSDQLSQDDITDVLSKCLSLTDSITDPSILGELYLSVGVSYCQLRYFQEAVLCFERALDVTSQNPPLQAKVLHNLGAALNSLGQFSPAVDYHRLAATLYGSLGCSGDQARCFSNLAFACIQLGDEEEAEKSFILALQGFQDTEDHLAQVQVCESLAECYLRQKKQDASVQLYKQALSVLSHCQDAEGVQDRLVERLTQALQQSVAVAQRPRPLRLHHLQPHPHSSPVGRHVRKSLAAAANQHSEEPRGEVPVGFTGEALSKKQKPSQQCWSAGGGVTEKSDCMSLTPGLCSSDPPDQQNHSSLTPDTHLTHSEDSPAQQIEAPPTSTGDIKKDSSPQSRWKSLFCSLM
;
A
#
# COMPACT_ATOMS: atom_id res chain seq x y z
N MET A 1 -36.27 54.34 56.77
CA MET A 1 -35.51 54.66 55.55
C MET A 1 -35.63 53.48 54.60
N ALA A 2 -36.48 53.58 53.58
CA ALA A 2 -36.56 52.60 52.49
C ALA A 2 -36.11 53.34 51.22
N SER A 3 -34.94 52.98 50.70
CA SER A 3 -34.37 53.58 49.49
C SER A 3 -35.16 53.11 48.27
N GLY A 4 -35.96 54.00 47.70
CA GLY A 4 -36.60 53.79 46.40
C GLY A 4 -35.55 53.75 45.30
N ALA A 5 -35.22 52.56 44.82
CA ALA A 5 -34.58 52.41 43.53
C ALA A 5 -35.56 52.92 42.45
N SER A 6 -35.15 53.91 41.67
CA SER A 6 -36.00 54.54 40.66
C SER A 6 -36.33 53.55 39.52
N PRO A 7 -37.60 53.41 39.07
CA PRO A 7 -38.02 52.48 38.01
C PRO A 7 -37.37 52.75 36.63
N SER A 8 -36.69 53.90 36.47
CA SER A 8 -35.87 54.23 35.31
C SER A 8 -34.54 53.46 35.26
N GLY A 9 -33.90 53.25 36.42
CA GLY A 9 -32.62 52.53 36.53
C GLY A 9 -32.76 51.04 36.20
N GLU A 10 -33.81 50.39 36.71
CA GLU A 10 -34.11 48.99 36.39
C GLU A 10 -34.46 48.77 34.91
N ARG A 11 -35.19 49.69 34.29
CA ARG A 11 -35.49 49.65 32.85
C ARG A 11 -34.23 49.82 32.00
N GLN A 12 -33.29 50.65 32.44
CA GLN A 12 -32.02 50.87 31.73
C GLN A 12 -31.09 49.66 31.84
N VAL A 13 -30.95 49.07 33.03
CA VAL A 13 -30.21 47.82 33.24
C VAL A 13 -30.80 46.67 32.42
N ARG A 14 -32.14 46.52 32.40
CA ARG A 14 -32.82 45.51 31.56
C ARG A 14 -32.56 45.72 30.07
N ARG A 15 -32.59 46.97 29.58
CA ARG A 15 -32.28 47.30 28.17
C ARG A 15 -30.82 46.99 27.81
N THR A 16 -29.87 47.33 28.67
CA THR A 16 -28.44 47.02 28.46
C THR A 16 -28.21 45.51 28.45
N ARG A 17 -28.82 44.78 29.39
CA ARG A 17 -28.75 43.31 29.45
C ARG A 17 -29.31 42.66 28.19
N MET A 18 -30.47 43.12 27.68
CA MET A 18 -31.02 42.60 26.42
C MET A 18 -30.11 42.89 25.21
N LYS A 19 -29.42 44.04 25.18
CA LYS A 19 -28.47 44.35 24.10
C LYS A 19 -27.26 43.43 24.12
N VAL A 20 -26.73 43.11 25.31
CA VAL A 20 -25.61 42.15 25.45
C VAL A 20 -26.05 40.75 25.04
N LEU A 21 -27.23 40.30 25.48
CA LEU A 21 -27.77 38.99 25.10
C LEU A 21 -27.98 38.87 23.59
N LYS A 22 -28.55 39.90 22.95
CA LYS A 22 -28.73 39.90 21.49
C LYS A 22 -27.40 39.84 20.74
N LYS A 23 -26.38 40.58 21.21
CA LYS A 23 -25.04 40.50 20.60
C LYS A 23 -24.40 39.13 20.76
N ALA A 24 -24.58 38.47 21.91
CA ALA A 24 -24.08 37.12 22.13
C ALA A 24 -24.76 36.12 21.16
N GLU A 25 -26.08 36.23 21.00
CA GLU A 25 -26.86 35.44 20.04
C GLU A 25 -26.42 35.70 18.59
N ASP A 26 -26.16 36.95 18.21
CA ASP A 26 -25.64 37.31 16.89
C ASP A 26 -24.26 36.66 16.63
N ILE A 27 -23.36 36.65 17.63
CA ILE A 27 -22.03 36.01 17.53
C ILE A 27 -22.16 34.50 17.32
N GLU A 28 -23.04 33.85 18.08
CA GLU A 28 -23.31 32.41 17.96
C GLU A 28 -23.87 32.06 16.58
N ASN A 29 -24.83 32.83 16.08
CA ASN A 29 -25.39 32.66 14.75
C ASN A 29 -24.35 32.82 13.64
N LEU A 30 -23.49 33.84 13.74
CA LEU A 30 -22.40 34.07 12.79
C LEU A 30 -21.36 32.94 12.83
N THR A 31 -21.03 32.44 14.02
CA THR A 31 -20.07 31.34 14.19
C THR A 31 -20.63 30.04 13.59
N SER A 32 -21.90 29.73 13.87
CA SER A 32 -22.60 28.58 13.31
C SER A 32 -22.82 28.69 11.79
N ALA A 33 -23.06 29.88 11.25
CA ALA A 33 -23.08 30.12 9.81
C ALA A 33 -21.70 29.91 9.18
N GLY A 34 -20.63 30.36 9.84
CA GLY A 34 -19.26 30.12 9.41
C GLY A 34 -18.90 28.64 9.35
N HIS A 35 -19.26 27.86 10.38
CA HIS A 35 -19.03 26.41 10.38
C HIS A 35 -19.78 25.71 9.24
N ARG A 36 -21.05 26.07 8.99
CA ARG A 36 -21.83 25.51 7.87
C ARG A 36 -21.20 25.86 6.52
N ALA A 37 -20.82 27.13 6.33
CA ALA A 37 -20.14 27.55 5.11
C ALA A 37 -18.83 26.78 4.87
N LEU A 38 -18.06 26.45 5.92
CA LEU A 38 -16.92 25.54 5.77
C LEU A 38 -17.38 24.14 5.38
N GLN A 39 -18.34 23.54 6.07
CA GLN A 39 -18.86 22.21 5.69
C GLN A 39 -19.29 22.14 4.22
N ASP A 40 -19.83 23.23 3.68
CA ASP A 40 -20.27 23.36 2.28
C ASP A 40 -19.13 23.73 1.29
N GLY A 41 -17.88 23.86 1.75
CA GLY A 41 -16.72 24.23 0.93
C GLY A 41 -16.61 25.72 0.59
N GLN A 42 -17.45 26.57 1.18
CA GLN A 42 -17.56 28.00 0.92
C GLN A 42 -16.60 28.81 1.79
N LEU A 43 -15.29 28.64 1.57
CA LEU A 43 -14.21 29.27 2.35
C LEU A 43 -14.36 30.81 2.52
N GLN A 44 -14.74 31.53 1.47
CA GLN A 44 -14.86 32.99 1.54
C GLN A 44 -16.06 33.44 2.39
N GLU A 45 -17.16 32.71 2.32
CA GLU A 45 -18.34 32.99 3.14
C GLU A 45 -18.05 32.69 4.61
N ALA A 46 -17.40 31.56 4.89
CA ALA A 46 -16.94 31.23 6.24
C ALA A 46 -16.04 32.32 6.83
N LEU A 47 -15.01 32.75 6.09
CA LEU A 47 -14.13 33.85 6.51
C LEU A 47 -14.91 35.14 6.77
N SER A 48 -15.92 35.45 5.96
CA SER A 48 -16.80 36.62 6.17
C SER A 48 -17.57 36.51 7.47
N CYS A 49 -18.21 35.36 7.72
CA CYS A 49 -18.96 35.07 8.94
C CYS A 49 -18.08 35.18 10.18
N PHE A 50 -16.89 34.55 10.20
CA PHE A 50 -15.99 34.61 11.35
C PHE A 50 -15.41 36.00 11.58
N LYS A 51 -15.10 36.77 10.52
CA LYS A 51 -14.69 38.19 10.67
C LYS A 51 -15.77 39.02 11.33
N GLN A 52 -17.03 38.82 10.94
CA GLN A 52 -18.16 39.50 11.56
C GLN A 52 -18.35 39.08 13.02
N ALA A 53 -18.17 37.79 13.33
CA ALA A 53 -18.23 37.26 14.69
C ALA A 53 -17.15 37.90 15.58
N VAL A 54 -15.89 37.95 15.13
CA VAL A 54 -14.80 38.63 15.84
C VAL A 54 -15.14 40.10 16.10
N LYS A 55 -15.63 40.82 15.06
CA LYS A 55 -16.02 42.23 15.19
C LYS A 55 -17.14 42.42 16.22
N ALA A 56 -18.13 41.54 16.25
CA ALA A 56 -19.21 41.58 17.23
C ALA A 56 -18.71 41.25 18.65
N ALA A 57 -17.82 40.26 18.79
CA ALA A 57 -17.19 39.87 20.05
C ALA A 57 -16.31 41.00 20.64
N THR A 58 -15.54 41.72 19.81
CA THR A 58 -14.76 42.88 20.27
C THR A 58 -15.65 43.94 20.91
N GLN A 59 -16.87 44.15 20.39
CA GLN A 59 -17.82 45.12 20.96
C GLN A 59 -18.54 44.64 22.22
N LEU A 60 -18.41 43.36 22.57
CA LEU A 60 -18.98 42.78 23.77
C LEU A 60 -17.99 42.86 24.95
N GLU A 61 -16.71 43.15 24.67
CA GLU A 61 -15.61 43.27 25.64
C GLU A 61 -15.41 42.01 26.51
N ASP A 62 -15.90 40.86 26.06
CA ASP A 62 -15.62 39.55 26.69
C ASP A 62 -14.42 38.89 26.00
N SER A 63 -13.30 38.87 26.72
CA SER A 63 -12.04 38.30 26.26
C SER A 63 -12.14 36.80 25.91
N ARG A 64 -13.06 36.04 26.53
CA ARG A 64 -13.22 34.61 26.24
C ARG A 64 -13.91 34.41 24.90
N VAL A 65 -15.02 35.12 24.68
CA VAL A 65 -15.77 35.09 23.42
C VAL A 65 -14.90 35.61 22.26
N LEU A 66 -14.14 36.69 22.49
CA LEU A 66 -13.20 37.21 21.51
C LEU A 66 -12.09 36.19 21.17
N GLY A 67 -11.55 35.49 22.17
CA GLY A 67 -10.56 34.44 21.98
C GLY A 67 -11.10 33.28 21.13
N ALA A 68 -12.29 32.77 21.46
CA ALA A 68 -12.93 31.69 20.69
C ALA A 68 -13.23 32.10 19.24
N CYS A 69 -13.81 33.29 19.00
CA CYS A 69 -14.03 33.80 17.65
C CYS A 69 -12.72 34.00 16.87
N SER A 70 -11.67 34.49 17.53
CA SER A 70 -10.34 34.67 16.91
C SER A 70 -9.69 33.33 16.58
N CYS A 71 -9.88 32.31 17.42
CA CYS A 71 -9.44 30.95 17.14
C CYS A 71 -10.13 30.39 15.88
N ASN A 72 -11.46 30.51 15.79
CA ASN A 72 -12.23 30.03 14.63
C ASN A 72 -11.85 30.76 13.34
N LEU A 73 -11.62 32.08 13.41
CA LEU A 73 -11.13 32.85 12.27
C LEU A 73 -9.71 32.43 11.87
N GLY A 74 -8.83 32.20 12.85
CA GLY A 74 -7.46 31.74 12.63
C GLY A 74 -7.42 30.38 11.92
N ALA A 75 -8.19 29.41 12.42
CA ALA A 75 -8.43 28.12 11.79
C ALA A 75 -8.90 28.26 10.33
N ALA A 76 -9.93 29.08 10.08
CA ALA A 76 -10.44 29.31 8.74
C ALA A 76 -9.40 29.92 7.78
N TYR A 77 -8.47 30.75 8.27
CA TYR A 77 -7.36 31.26 7.46
C TYR A 77 -6.31 30.20 7.13
N VAL A 78 -5.98 29.29 8.07
CA VAL A 78 -5.08 28.16 7.81
C VAL A 78 -5.66 27.29 6.69
N GLU A 79 -6.93 26.92 6.80
CA GLU A 79 -7.62 26.11 5.79
C GLU A 79 -7.74 26.84 4.44
N ALA A 80 -7.88 28.16 4.45
CA ALA A 80 -7.89 28.98 3.24
C ALA A 80 -6.50 29.17 2.59
N GLY A 81 -5.48 28.41 3.01
CA GLY A 81 -4.11 28.49 2.49
C GLY A 81 -3.36 29.77 2.91
N GLN A 82 -3.79 30.43 3.97
CA GLN A 82 -3.15 31.65 4.52
C GLN A 82 -2.65 31.39 5.96
N PRO A 83 -1.72 30.44 6.15
CA PRO A 83 -1.36 29.95 7.48
C PRO A 83 -0.68 31.00 8.37
N GLN A 84 0.08 31.94 7.80
CA GLN A 84 0.67 33.03 8.59
C GLN A 84 -0.39 33.95 9.21
N LYS A 85 -1.40 34.36 8.44
CA LYS A 85 -2.51 35.16 8.98
C LYS A 85 -3.30 34.37 10.01
N GLY A 86 -3.51 33.08 9.76
CA GLY A 86 -4.14 32.18 10.72
C GLY A 86 -3.38 32.13 12.05
N LEU A 87 -2.07 31.95 11.98
CA LEU A 87 -1.18 31.95 13.14
C LEU A 87 -1.26 33.26 13.94
N ASP A 88 -1.27 34.41 13.25
CA ASP A 88 -1.37 35.72 13.91
C ASP A 88 -2.67 35.84 14.74
N TYR A 89 -3.81 35.39 14.20
CA TYR A 89 -5.10 35.38 14.92
C TYR A 89 -5.13 34.36 16.07
N LEU A 90 -4.54 33.18 15.87
CA LEU A 90 -4.45 32.13 16.89
C LEU A 90 -3.57 32.56 18.09
N GLN A 91 -2.47 33.25 17.83
CA GLN A 91 -1.61 33.79 18.90
C GLN A 91 -2.33 34.88 19.71
N GLN A 92 -3.14 35.72 19.06
CA GLN A 92 -3.98 36.73 19.73
C GLN A 92 -5.12 36.11 20.55
N ALA A 93 -5.56 34.90 20.20
CA ALA A 93 -6.61 34.17 20.89
C ALA A 93 -6.16 33.54 22.23
N GLN A 94 -4.86 33.59 22.58
CA GLN A 94 -4.36 32.99 23.81
C GLN A 94 -4.97 33.66 25.05
N PRO A 95 -5.67 32.91 25.90
CA PRO A 95 -6.27 33.52 27.08
C PRO A 95 -5.20 33.77 28.15
N GLY A 96 -5.48 34.69 29.09
CA GLY A 96 -4.56 35.00 30.19
C GLY A 96 -4.24 33.79 31.08
N PRO A 97 -3.22 33.88 31.96
CA PRO A 97 -2.57 32.74 32.66
C PRO A 97 -3.46 31.93 33.64
N LYS A 98 -4.75 32.24 33.77
CA LYS A 98 -5.71 31.59 34.68
C LYS A 98 -6.95 31.01 33.99
N VAL A 99 -6.97 30.98 32.66
CA VAL A 99 -8.11 30.49 31.87
C VAL A 99 -7.79 29.08 31.35
N ASP A 100 -8.81 28.22 31.31
CA ASP A 100 -8.73 26.88 30.73
C ASP A 100 -8.00 26.91 29.39
N GLN A 101 -6.86 26.23 29.32
CA GLN A 101 -6.12 26.08 28.07
C GLN A 101 -7.03 25.32 27.10
N LEU A 102 -7.40 25.96 26.00
CA LEU A 102 -8.26 25.38 24.97
C LEU A 102 -7.44 24.38 24.14
N PRO A 103 -7.77 23.07 24.15
CA PRO A 103 -7.09 22.06 23.34
C PRO A 103 -7.14 22.40 21.85
N ASP A 104 -8.31 22.82 21.35
CA ASP A 104 -8.53 23.15 19.93
C ASP A 104 -7.64 24.31 19.48
N LEU A 105 -7.37 25.28 20.35
CA LEU A 105 -6.43 26.37 20.07
C LEU A 105 -5.01 25.84 19.87
N GLN A 106 -4.55 24.92 20.71
CA GLN A 106 -3.23 24.29 20.55
C GLN A 106 -3.16 23.45 19.29
N PHE A 107 -4.25 22.73 18.98
CA PHE A 107 -4.36 21.94 17.76
C PHE A 107 -4.29 22.81 16.50
N ASN A 108 -5.01 23.93 16.47
CA ASN A 108 -5.00 24.85 15.34
C ASN A 108 -3.66 25.61 15.20
N LEU A 109 -3.02 25.97 16.31
CA LEU A 109 -1.65 26.50 16.28
C LEU A 109 -0.70 25.48 15.65
N ALA A 110 -0.84 24.20 16.00
CA ALA A 110 -0.04 23.13 15.43
C ALA A 110 -0.27 22.99 13.91
N LEU A 111 -1.53 23.03 13.45
CA LEU A 111 -1.85 23.02 12.02
C LEU A 111 -1.26 24.22 11.28
N ALA A 112 -1.31 25.42 11.86
CA ALA A 112 -0.72 26.62 11.28
C ALA A 112 0.80 26.48 11.13
N HIS A 113 1.50 26.03 12.17
CA HIS A 113 2.94 25.74 12.12
C HIS A 113 3.26 24.65 11.09
N ASN A 114 2.46 23.58 11.03
CA ASN A 114 2.64 22.50 10.07
C ASN A 114 2.50 23.00 8.62
N ALA A 115 1.52 23.84 8.34
CA ALA A 115 1.30 24.46 7.03
C ALA A 115 2.41 25.47 6.64
N LEU A 116 3.13 26.02 7.62
CA LEU A 116 4.33 26.85 7.41
C LEU A 116 5.62 26.04 7.25
N GLY A 117 5.55 24.70 7.33
CA GLY A 117 6.73 23.82 7.30
C GLY A 117 7.52 23.78 8.61
N GLN A 118 6.98 24.34 9.69
CA GLN A 118 7.60 24.39 11.03
C GLN A 118 7.24 23.12 11.82
N SER A 119 7.77 21.98 11.38
CA SER A 119 7.43 20.65 11.93
C SER A 119 7.74 20.48 13.43
N PRO A 120 8.86 20.98 13.98
CA PRO A 120 9.15 20.87 15.42
C PRO A 120 8.14 21.64 16.29
N GLU A 121 7.80 22.87 15.91
CA GLU A 121 6.82 23.71 16.59
C GLU A 121 5.42 23.10 16.50
N ALA A 122 5.05 22.57 15.33
CA ALA A 122 3.80 21.85 15.15
C ALA A 122 3.71 20.63 16.09
N ALA A 123 4.74 19.79 16.14
CA ALA A 123 4.77 18.61 17.01
C ALA A 123 4.64 18.99 18.49
N ALA A 124 5.28 20.06 18.94
CA ALA A 124 5.16 20.55 20.31
C ALA A 124 3.73 21.02 20.64
N CYS A 125 3.09 21.74 19.73
CA CYS A 125 1.69 22.17 19.89
C CYS A 125 0.70 20.98 19.86
N PHE A 126 0.89 20.01 18.97
CA PHE A 126 0.08 18.78 18.94
C PHE A 126 0.22 17.95 20.22
N LEU A 127 1.45 17.80 20.74
CA LEU A 127 1.68 17.11 22.02
C LEU A 127 0.88 17.76 23.16
N LYS A 128 0.91 19.11 23.22
CA LYS A 128 0.15 19.86 24.21
C LYS A 128 -1.36 19.71 24.02
N ALA A 129 -1.85 19.74 22.78
CA ALA A 129 -3.27 19.48 22.48
C ALA A 129 -3.69 18.07 22.94
N ALA A 130 -2.90 17.04 22.61
CA ALA A 130 -3.15 15.66 23.00
C ALA A 130 -3.22 15.48 24.52
N GLN A 131 -2.32 16.11 25.29
CA GLN A 131 -2.35 16.07 26.75
C GLN A 131 -3.63 16.71 27.32
N LEU A 132 -4.06 17.84 26.74
CA LEU A 132 -5.28 18.52 27.16
C LEU A 132 -6.54 17.70 26.82
N TYR A 133 -6.65 17.13 25.62
CA TYR A 133 -7.75 16.21 25.26
C TYR A 133 -7.82 15.00 26.18
N ARG A 134 -6.66 14.38 26.47
CA ARG A 134 -6.57 13.26 27.43
C ARG A 134 -7.12 13.64 28.80
N SER A 135 -6.73 14.79 29.34
CA SER A 135 -7.21 15.26 30.64
C SER A 135 -8.73 15.50 30.69
N ARG A 136 -9.36 15.70 29.53
CA ARG A 136 -10.81 15.88 29.38
C ARG A 136 -11.53 14.57 29.04
N GLY A 137 -10.80 13.47 28.81
CA GLY A 137 -11.36 12.20 28.38
C GLY A 137 -11.78 12.16 26.90
N ASP A 138 -11.34 13.11 26.09
CA ASP A 138 -11.64 13.14 24.65
C ASP A 138 -10.62 12.31 23.88
N GLY A 139 -10.82 10.99 23.86
CA GLY A 139 -9.92 10.06 23.18
C GLY A 139 -9.91 10.20 21.65
N ARG A 140 -10.98 10.71 21.04
CA ARG A 140 -11.03 10.95 19.59
C ARG A 140 -10.07 12.07 19.21
N SER A 141 -10.20 13.23 19.84
CA SER A 141 -9.36 14.38 19.54
C SER A 141 -7.92 14.20 20.04
N GLU A 142 -7.70 13.44 21.12
CA GLU A 142 -6.35 12.99 21.50
C GLU A 142 -5.73 12.15 20.37
N GLY A 143 -6.49 11.20 19.82
CA GLY A 143 -6.06 10.37 18.70
C GLY A 143 -5.67 11.20 17.48
N ASP A 144 -6.52 12.16 17.09
CA ASP A 144 -6.26 13.08 15.97
C ASP A 144 -4.96 13.87 16.18
N ALA A 145 -4.73 14.39 17.39
CA ALA A 145 -3.53 15.15 17.72
C ALA A 145 -2.27 14.28 17.70
N CYS A 146 -2.34 13.06 18.24
CA CYS A 146 -1.22 12.12 18.19
C CYS A 146 -0.90 11.66 16.77
N MET A 147 -1.93 11.47 15.92
CA MET A 147 -1.77 11.10 14.52
C MET A 147 -1.03 12.19 13.73
N GLU A 148 -1.47 13.45 13.82
CA GLU A 148 -0.82 14.56 13.12
C GLU A 148 0.61 14.82 13.66
N MET A 149 0.83 14.67 14.97
CA MET A 149 2.16 14.73 15.57
C MET A 149 3.10 13.65 15.00
N ALA A 150 2.61 12.41 14.85
CA ALA A 150 3.38 11.32 14.26
C ALA A 150 3.79 11.62 12.81
N TRP A 151 2.89 12.22 12.03
CA TRP A 151 3.22 12.70 10.68
C TRP A 151 4.28 13.80 10.67
N CYS A 152 4.28 14.71 11.64
CA CYS A 152 5.37 15.69 11.78
C CYS A 152 6.72 15.00 12.00
N TYR A 153 6.79 13.99 12.88
CA TYR A 153 8.03 13.25 13.13
C TYR A 153 8.48 12.41 11.93
N SER A 154 7.53 11.81 11.21
CA SER A 154 7.83 11.07 9.97
C SER A 154 8.52 11.98 8.94
N ARG A 155 8.04 13.22 8.77
CA ARG A 155 8.65 14.21 7.86
C ARG A 155 10.05 14.65 8.30
N THR A 156 10.31 14.75 9.61
CA THR A 156 11.64 15.05 10.15
C THR A 156 12.55 13.82 10.21
N ARG A 157 12.11 12.67 9.67
CA ARG A 157 12.81 11.37 9.69
C ARG A 157 13.10 10.82 11.09
N ASP A 158 12.37 11.27 12.11
CA ASP A 158 12.40 10.67 13.44
C ASP A 158 11.40 9.52 13.48
N ARG A 159 11.81 8.37 12.92
CA ARG A 159 10.94 7.19 12.76
C ARG A 159 10.47 6.63 14.10
N PHE A 160 11.32 6.69 15.13
CA PHE A 160 10.97 6.16 16.44
C PHE A 160 9.85 6.97 17.10
N LEU A 161 9.95 8.29 17.11
CA LEU A 161 8.89 9.15 17.65
C LEU A 161 7.61 9.09 16.80
N ALA A 162 7.73 8.92 15.48
CA ALA A 162 6.58 8.70 14.60
C ALA A 162 5.81 7.43 14.98
N VAL A 163 6.49 6.29 15.11
CA VAL A 163 5.87 5.02 15.53
C VAL A 163 5.20 5.17 16.89
N GLN A 164 5.86 5.79 17.87
CA GLN A 164 5.24 6.03 19.19
C GLN A 164 3.97 6.89 19.10
N GLY A 165 3.98 7.92 18.25
CA GLY A 165 2.82 8.78 18.01
C GLY A 165 1.65 8.00 17.39
N PHE A 166 1.91 7.17 16.38
CA PHE A 166 0.89 6.34 15.74
C PHE A 166 0.30 5.30 16.71
N LEU A 167 1.14 4.60 17.48
CA LEU A 167 0.67 3.64 18.48
C LEU A 167 -0.17 4.34 19.58
N ARG A 168 0.20 5.55 19.97
CA ARG A 168 -0.58 6.34 20.92
C ARG A 168 -1.93 6.75 20.32
N ALA A 169 -1.94 7.20 19.07
CA ALA A 169 -3.17 7.54 18.37
C ALA A 169 -4.12 6.34 18.30
N ALA A 170 -3.61 5.17 17.93
CA ALA A 170 -4.37 3.93 17.87
C ALA A 170 -5.06 3.60 19.20
N GLU A 171 -4.33 3.70 20.32
CA GLU A 171 -4.89 3.41 21.64
C GLU A 171 -5.97 4.44 22.04
N SER A 172 -5.74 5.73 21.79
CA SER A 172 -6.73 6.78 22.06
C SER A 172 -8.02 6.60 21.25
N TYR A 173 -7.90 6.28 19.96
CA TYR A 173 -9.05 5.93 19.12
C TYR A 173 -9.78 4.68 19.59
N ARG A 174 -9.05 3.65 20.02
CA ARG A 174 -9.63 2.40 20.54
C ARG A 174 -10.44 2.65 21.81
N VAL A 175 -9.92 3.45 22.73
CA VAL A 175 -10.66 3.88 23.95
C VAL A 175 -11.90 4.69 23.58
N ALA A 176 -11.83 5.51 22.55
CA ALA A 176 -12.96 6.30 22.02
C ALA A 176 -13.88 5.52 21.06
N THR A 177 -13.68 4.21 20.91
CA THR A 177 -14.42 3.31 20.01
C THR A 177 -14.46 3.73 18.53
N VAL A 178 -13.45 4.47 18.09
CA VAL A 178 -13.24 4.91 16.69
C VAL A 178 -12.32 3.91 15.98
N LEU A 179 -12.84 2.70 15.76
CA LEU A 179 -12.03 1.53 15.40
C LEU A 179 -11.40 1.59 14.00
N ASP A 180 -12.05 2.30 13.06
CA ASP A 180 -11.50 2.59 11.73
C ASP A 180 -10.21 3.41 11.83
N SER A 181 -10.24 4.49 12.62
CA SER A 181 -9.07 5.36 12.83
C SER A 181 -7.99 4.66 13.65
N ALA A 182 -8.37 3.79 14.59
CA ALA A 182 -7.43 2.94 15.32
C ALA A 182 -6.68 1.97 14.38
N ALA A 183 -7.39 1.31 13.47
CA ALA A 183 -6.78 0.40 12.48
C ALA A 183 -5.83 1.15 11.55
N ILE A 184 -6.25 2.32 11.03
CA ILE A 184 -5.39 3.16 10.19
C ILE A 184 -4.11 3.56 10.94
N ALA A 185 -4.21 3.99 12.20
CA ALA A 185 -3.04 4.35 13.00
C ALA A 185 -2.09 3.15 13.25
N LEU A 186 -2.62 1.94 13.48
CA LEU A 186 -1.80 0.73 13.61
C LEU A 186 -1.10 0.36 12.30
N LYS A 187 -1.82 0.48 11.18
CA LYS A 187 -1.25 0.29 9.83
C LYS A 187 -0.10 1.27 9.60
N GLU A 188 -0.27 2.56 9.90
CA GLU A 188 0.79 3.56 9.75
C GLU A 188 1.99 3.28 10.67
N ALA A 189 1.74 2.82 11.90
CA ALA A 189 2.80 2.37 12.79
C ALA A 189 3.59 1.22 12.13
N GLY A 190 2.93 0.15 11.69
CA GLY A 190 3.56 -1.00 11.03
C GLY A 190 4.42 -0.61 9.82
N ASP A 191 3.90 0.25 8.94
CA ASP A 191 4.63 0.73 7.75
C ASP A 191 5.92 1.47 8.13
N HIS A 192 5.89 2.30 9.19
CA HIS A 192 7.07 3.02 9.66
C HIS A 192 8.04 2.11 10.43
N MET A 193 7.54 1.05 11.08
CA MET A 193 8.38 0.06 11.74
C MET A 193 9.18 -0.77 10.72
N ILE A 194 8.58 -1.16 9.59
CA ILE A 194 9.29 -1.90 8.51
C ILE A 194 10.41 -1.06 7.92
N GLN A 195 10.21 0.25 7.80
CA GLN A 195 11.24 1.16 7.31
C GLN A 195 12.34 1.42 8.35
N SER A 196 12.20 0.96 9.60
CA SER A 196 13.12 1.22 10.70
C SER A 196 13.90 -0.05 11.06
N ASP A 197 15.21 -0.04 10.92
CA ASP A 197 16.08 -1.20 11.25
C ASP A 197 16.17 -1.52 12.76
N GLN A 198 15.43 -0.81 13.61
CA GLN A 198 15.55 -0.87 15.07
C GLN A 198 14.54 -1.77 15.77
N LEU A 199 13.51 -2.27 15.07
CA LEU A 199 12.41 -3.01 15.67
C LEU A 199 12.40 -4.47 15.21
N SER A 200 12.00 -5.38 16.10
CA SER A 200 11.97 -6.79 15.77
C SER A 200 10.83 -7.11 14.81
N GLN A 201 11.01 -8.14 13.98
CA GLN A 201 9.98 -8.61 13.06
C GLN A 201 8.70 -9.07 13.81
N ASP A 202 8.88 -9.61 15.02
CA ASP A 202 7.79 -10.01 15.91
C ASP A 202 6.95 -8.78 16.33
N ASP A 203 7.58 -7.67 16.71
CA ASP A 203 6.86 -6.44 17.07
C ASP A 203 6.01 -5.91 15.90
N ILE A 204 6.57 -5.96 14.67
CA ILE A 204 5.86 -5.50 13.47
C ILE A 204 4.66 -6.40 13.20
N THR A 205 4.84 -7.72 13.22
CA THR A 205 3.75 -8.67 12.97
C THR A 205 2.64 -8.58 14.02
N ASP A 206 2.98 -8.30 15.28
CA ASP A 206 2.02 -8.02 16.35
C ASP A 206 1.16 -6.78 16.05
N VAL A 207 1.77 -5.70 15.58
CA VAL A 207 1.06 -4.46 15.24
C VAL A 207 0.16 -4.67 14.02
N LEU A 208 0.64 -5.35 12.97
CA LEU A 208 -0.16 -5.69 11.79
C LEU A 208 -1.33 -6.62 12.14
N SER A 209 -1.11 -7.60 13.01
CA SER A 209 -2.18 -8.51 13.48
C SER A 209 -3.24 -7.77 14.30
N LYS A 210 -2.84 -6.83 15.16
CA LYS A 210 -3.76 -5.94 15.88
C LYS A 210 -4.57 -5.10 14.90
N CYS A 211 -3.95 -4.53 13.86
CA CYS A 211 -4.67 -3.81 12.81
C CYS A 211 -5.74 -4.70 12.16
N LEU A 212 -5.39 -5.91 11.74
CA LEU A 212 -6.33 -6.85 11.13
C LEU A 212 -7.46 -7.29 12.06
N SER A 213 -7.20 -7.42 13.37
CA SER A 213 -8.26 -7.75 14.34
C SER A 213 -9.36 -6.68 14.47
N LEU A 214 -9.06 -5.44 14.06
CA LEU A 214 -10.04 -4.35 14.09
C LEU A 214 -10.89 -4.30 12.81
N THR A 215 -10.53 -5.02 11.74
CA THR A 215 -11.23 -4.91 10.46
C THR A 215 -12.66 -5.41 10.53
N ASP A 216 -12.97 -6.39 11.39
CA ASP A 216 -14.33 -6.93 11.54
C ASP A 216 -15.35 -5.88 12.01
N SER A 217 -14.88 -4.78 12.60
CA SER A 217 -15.71 -3.67 13.08
C SER A 217 -15.83 -2.52 12.08
N ILE A 218 -15.15 -2.58 10.94
CA ILE A 218 -15.16 -1.54 9.91
C ILE A 218 -16.19 -1.92 8.85
N THR A 219 -17.08 -0.99 8.51
CA THR A 219 -18.18 -1.24 7.55
C THR A 219 -17.95 -0.58 6.19
N ASP A 220 -17.03 0.39 6.10
CA ASP A 220 -16.69 1.05 4.84
C ASP A 220 -15.79 0.14 3.99
N PRO A 221 -16.26 -0.35 2.83
CA PRO A 221 -15.51 -1.26 1.98
C PRO A 221 -14.26 -0.62 1.37
N SER A 222 -14.25 0.71 1.19
CA SER A 222 -13.06 1.41 0.68
C SER A 222 -11.94 1.42 1.71
N ILE A 223 -12.28 1.75 2.97
CA ILE A 223 -11.31 1.73 4.08
C ILE A 223 -10.78 0.30 4.29
N LEU A 224 -11.67 -0.70 4.29
CA LEU A 224 -11.29 -2.10 4.41
C LEU A 224 -10.33 -2.54 3.30
N GLY A 225 -10.66 -2.22 2.04
CA GLY A 225 -9.82 -2.58 0.90
C GLY A 225 -8.43 -1.96 0.97
N GLU A 226 -8.33 -0.70 1.38
CA GLU A 226 -7.04 -0.01 1.57
C GLU A 226 -6.22 -0.59 2.74
N LEU A 227 -6.87 -0.91 3.86
CA LEU A 227 -6.20 -1.54 5.01
C LEU A 227 -5.64 -2.91 4.64
N TYR A 228 -6.43 -3.78 4.03
CA TYR A 228 -5.97 -5.10 3.61
C TYR A 228 -4.87 -5.02 2.55
N LEU A 229 -5.00 -4.11 1.57
CA LEU A 229 -3.94 -3.87 0.60
C LEU A 229 -2.64 -3.43 1.30
N SER A 230 -2.70 -2.46 2.20
CA SER A 230 -1.50 -1.95 2.86
C SER A 230 -0.84 -3.01 3.74
N VAL A 231 -1.61 -3.68 4.61
CA VAL A 231 -1.07 -4.72 5.49
C VAL A 231 -0.51 -5.90 4.67
N GLY A 232 -1.15 -6.27 3.56
CA GLY A 232 -0.61 -7.28 2.64
C GLY A 232 0.73 -6.87 2.03
N VAL A 233 0.88 -5.60 1.64
CA VAL A 233 2.17 -5.05 1.17
C VAL A 233 3.23 -5.11 2.27
N SER A 234 2.87 -4.75 3.51
CA SER A 234 3.75 -4.85 4.69
C SER A 234 4.23 -6.29 4.91
N TYR A 235 3.33 -7.27 4.82
CA TYR A 235 3.71 -8.69 4.92
C TYR A 235 4.63 -9.16 3.78
N CYS A 236 4.41 -8.71 2.55
CA CYS A 236 5.33 -8.99 1.43
C CYS A 236 6.74 -8.44 1.68
N GLN A 237 6.86 -7.24 2.25
CA GLN A 237 8.17 -6.64 2.60
C GLN A 237 8.89 -7.47 3.67
N LEU A 238 8.13 -8.06 4.60
CA LEU A 238 8.63 -8.99 5.61
C LEU A 238 8.83 -10.43 5.11
N ARG A 239 8.57 -10.70 3.81
CA ARG A 239 8.60 -12.04 3.18
C ARG A 239 7.56 -13.04 3.73
N TYR A 240 6.53 -12.57 4.44
CA TYR A 240 5.36 -13.35 4.87
C TYR A 240 4.33 -13.43 3.74
N PHE A 241 4.69 -14.14 2.66
CA PHE A 241 3.90 -14.11 1.43
C PHE A 241 2.55 -14.80 1.56
N GLN A 242 2.41 -15.82 2.41
CA GLN A 242 1.13 -16.48 2.66
C GLN A 242 0.13 -15.52 3.33
N GLU A 243 0.57 -14.79 4.35
CA GLU A 243 -0.22 -13.79 5.06
C GLU A 243 -0.60 -12.62 4.15
N ALA A 244 0.32 -12.21 3.26
CA ALA A 244 0.03 -11.20 2.24
C ALA A 244 -1.08 -11.64 1.28
N VAL A 245 -1.03 -12.88 0.77
CA VAL A 245 -2.08 -13.44 -0.10
C VAL A 245 -3.45 -13.41 0.60
N LEU A 246 -3.53 -13.83 1.86
CA LEU A 246 -4.78 -13.79 2.63
C LEU A 246 -5.34 -12.36 2.76
N CYS A 247 -4.46 -11.37 2.97
CA CYS A 247 -4.87 -9.98 3.00
C CYS A 247 -5.41 -9.52 1.65
N PHE A 248 -4.72 -9.82 0.55
CA PHE A 248 -5.17 -9.41 -0.79
C PHE A 248 -6.46 -10.11 -1.23
N GLU A 249 -6.67 -11.38 -0.87
CA GLU A 249 -7.95 -12.08 -1.12
C GLU A 249 -9.11 -11.38 -0.40
N ARG A 250 -8.94 -11.03 0.89
CA ARG A 250 -9.93 -10.24 1.64
C ARG A 250 -10.15 -8.86 1.04
N ALA A 251 -9.10 -8.23 0.50
CA ALA A 251 -9.23 -6.96 -0.20
C ALA A 251 -10.05 -7.10 -1.51
N LEU A 252 -9.93 -8.20 -2.25
CA LEU A 252 -10.70 -8.43 -3.48
C LEU A 252 -12.21 -8.50 -3.20
N ASP A 253 -12.61 -9.12 -2.08
CA ASP A 253 -14.01 -9.27 -1.70
C ASP A 253 -14.72 -7.90 -1.54
N VAL A 254 -14.00 -6.87 -1.10
CA VAL A 254 -14.56 -5.54 -0.81
C VAL A 254 -14.29 -4.48 -1.88
N THR A 255 -13.41 -4.75 -2.85
CA THR A 255 -12.95 -3.74 -3.84
C THR A 255 -13.69 -3.76 -5.17
N SER A 256 -14.72 -4.61 -5.33
CA SER A 256 -15.47 -4.77 -6.59
C SER A 256 -16.09 -3.47 -7.16
N GLN A 257 -16.40 -2.49 -6.31
CA GLN A 257 -16.95 -1.19 -6.71
C GLN A 257 -15.89 -0.08 -6.83
N ASN A 258 -14.61 -0.41 -6.63
CA ASN A 258 -13.48 0.52 -6.74
C ASN A 258 -12.44 -0.07 -7.71
N PRO A 259 -12.63 0.07 -9.03
CA PRO A 259 -11.74 -0.52 -10.03
C PRO A 259 -10.26 -0.12 -9.88
N PRO A 260 -9.90 1.14 -9.58
CA PRO A 260 -8.51 1.50 -9.32
C PRO A 260 -7.87 0.73 -8.15
N LEU A 261 -8.61 0.57 -7.04
CA LEU A 261 -8.11 -0.17 -5.89
C LEU A 261 -8.05 -1.67 -6.17
N GLN A 262 -9.06 -2.22 -6.85
CA GLN A 262 -9.10 -3.62 -7.27
C GLN A 262 -7.90 -3.98 -8.17
N ALA A 263 -7.51 -3.11 -9.10
CA ALA A 263 -6.35 -3.32 -9.97
C ALA A 263 -5.05 -3.44 -9.16
N LYS A 264 -4.88 -2.59 -8.15
CA LYS A 264 -3.74 -2.66 -7.21
C LYS A 264 -3.73 -3.97 -6.44
N VAL A 265 -4.87 -4.39 -5.91
CA VAL A 265 -4.98 -5.64 -5.16
C VAL A 265 -4.64 -6.84 -6.05
N LEU A 266 -5.22 -6.93 -7.26
CA LEU A 266 -4.94 -8.02 -8.21
C LEU A 266 -3.45 -8.11 -8.57
N HIS A 267 -2.82 -6.97 -8.85
CA HIS A 267 -1.39 -6.91 -9.15
C HIS A 267 -0.53 -7.43 -8.00
N ASN A 268 -0.80 -6.95 -6.77
CA ASN A 268 -0.03 -7.34 -5.59
C ASN A 268 -0.29 -8.81 -5.20
N LEU A 269 -1.51 -9.31 -5.37
CA LEU A 269 -1.83 -10.73 -5.21
C LEU A 269 -1.04 -11.60 -6.18
N GLY A 270 -1.03 -11.24 -7.47
CA GLY A 270 -0.21 -11.94 -8.46
C GLY A 270 1.29 -11.90 -8.12
N ALA A 271 1.80 -10.79 -7.60
CA ALA A 271 3.19 -10.67 -7.18
C ALA A 271 3.50 -11.56 -5.97
N ALA A 272 2.63 -11.59 -4.96
CA ALA A 272 2.79 -12.47 -3.80
C ALA A 272 2.74 -13.96 -4.18
N LEU A 273 1.86 -14.33 -5.12
CA LEU A 273 1.78 -15.69 -5.66
C LEU A 273 3.03 -16.09 -6.44
N ASN A 274 3.62 -15.17 -7.22
CA ASN A 274 4.92 -15.38 -7.85
C ASN A 274 6.00 -15.69 -6.80
N SER A 275 6.05 -14.93 -5.71
CA SER A 275 7.01 -15.16 -4.62
C SER A 275 6.81 -16.49 -3.88
N LEU A 276 5.58 -17.02 -3.89
CA LEU A 276 5.25 -18.36 -3.37
C LEU A 276 5.53 -19.50 -4.36
N GLY A 277 5.97 -19.19 -5.59
CA GLY A 277 6.12 -20.18 -6.65
C GLY A 277 4.79 -20.65 -7.26
N GLN A 278 3.67 -20.01 -6.92
CA GLN A 278 2.34 -20.31 -7.44
C GLN A 278 2.11 -19.55 -8.76
N PHE A 279 2.88 -19.90 -9.78
CA PHE A 279 2.91 -19.16 -11.05
C PHE A 279 1.62 -19.27 -11.86
N SER A 280 0.93 -20.42 -11.85
CA SER A 280 -0.32 -20.60 -12.60
C SER A 280 -1.42 -19.62 -12.17
N PRO A 281 -1.79 -19.50 -10.87
CA PRO A 281 -2.77 -18.48 -10.47
C PRO A 281 -2.22 -17.06 -10.60
N ALA A 282 -0.91 -16.83 -10.46
CA ALA A 282 -0.32 -15.51 -10.66
C ALA A 282 -0.53 -14.98 -12.08
N VAL A 283 -0.41 -15.83 -13.10
CA VAL A 283 -0.71 -15.48 -14.51
C VAL A 283 -2.12 -14.91 -14.66
N ASP A 284 -3.11 -15.57 -14.06
CA ASP A 284 -4.51 -15.15 -14.16
C ASP A 284 -4.73 -13.77 -13.51
N TYR A 285 -4.19 -13.57 -12.30
CA TYR A 285 -4.31 -12.29 -11.60
C TYR A 285 -3.56 -11.15 -12.29
N HIS A 286 -2.37 -11.39 -12.84
CA HIS A 286 -1.64 -10.37 -13.61
C HIS A 286 -2.37 -9.99 -14.90
N ARG A 287 -3.02 -10.94 -15.58
CA ARG A 287 -3.87 -10.64 -16.76
C ARG A 287 -5.09 -9.80 -16.40
N LEU A 288 -5.76 -10.13 -15.30
CA LEU A 288 -6.89 -9.35 -14.80
C LEU A 288 -6.44 -7.93 -14.43
N ALA A 289 -5.33 -7.78 -13.70
CA ALA A 289 -4.77 -6.48 -13.34
C ALA A 289 -4.37 -5.66 -14.58
N ALA A 290 -3.67 -6.25 -15.55
CA ALA A 290 -3.28 -5.59 -16.79
C ALA A 290 -4.48 -5.11 -17.61
N THR A 291 -5.55 -5.90 -17.66
CA THR A 291 -6.80 -5.52 -18.33
C THR A 291 -7.45 -4.32 -17.64
N LEU A 292 -7.51 -4.36 -16.31
CA LEU A 292 -8.12 -3.30 -15.53
C LEU A 292 -7.34 -1.98 -15.61
N TYR A 293 -6.02 -2.02 -15.44
CA TYR A 293 -5.16 -0.85 -15.64
C TYR A 293 -5.23 -0.29 -17.05
N GLY A 294 -5.33 -1.16 -18.07
CA GLY A 294 -5.56 -0.74 -19.45
C GLY A 294 -6.86 0.06 -19.61
N SER A 295 -7.96 -0.41 -19.00
CA SER A 295 -9.24 0.32 -19.01
C SER A 295 -9.21 1.65 -18.25
N LEU A 296 -8.32 1.77 -17.26
CA LEU A 296 -8.12 2.97 -16.45
C LEU A 296 -7.15 3.97 -17.09
N GLY A 297 -6.46 3.58 -18.17
CA GLY A 297 -5.43 4.40 -18.82
C GLY A 297 -4.12 4.49 -18.04
N CYS A 298 -3.88 3.57 -17.10
CA CYS A 298 -2.64 3.52 -16.32
C CYS A 298 -1.59 2.64 -17.05
N SER A 299 -1.00 3.17 -18.12
CA SER A 299 -0.06 2.42 -18.98
C SER A 299 1.17 1.89 -18.24
N GLY A 300 1.73 2.67 -17.31
CA GLY A 300 2.89 2.25 -16.50
C GLY A 300 2.58 1.07 -15.58
N ASP A 301 1.44 1.09 -14.89
CA ASP A 301 1.02 -0.02 -14.02
C ASP A 301 0.61 -1.26 -14.82
N GLN A 302 -0.02 -1.05 -15.99
CA GLN A 302 -0.29 -2.11 -16.94
C GLN A 302 1.02 -2.80 -17.41
N ALA A 303 2.05 -2.01 -17.73
CA ALA A 303 3.36 -2.53 -18.11
C ALA A 303 4.01 -3.37 -16.99
N ARG A 304 3.92 -2.92 -15.73
CA ARG A 304 4.38 -3.69 -14.56
C ARG A 304 3.67 -5.04 -14.44
N CYS A 305 2.36 -5.07 -14.69
CA CYS A 305 1.60 -6.32 -14.73
C CYS A 305 2.11 -7.27 -15.82
N PHE A 306 2.41 -6.75 -17.02
CA PHE A 306 2.98 -7.56 -18.10
C PHE A 306 4.38 -8.08 -17.79
N SER A 307 5.25 -7.31 -17.13
CA SER A 307 6.56 -7.80 -16.67
C SER A 307 6.43 -8.95 -15.68
N ASN A 308 5.54 -8.83 -14.69
CA ASN A 308 5.33 -9.87 -13.69
C ASN A 308 4.62 -11.12 -14.27
N LEU A 309 3.73 -10.91 -15.25
CA LEU A 309 3.14 -11.98 -16.05
C LEU A 309 4.22 -12.74 -16.83
N ALA A 310 5.11 -12.02 -17.50
CA ALA A 310 6.20 -12.62 -18.28
C ALA A 310 7.12 -13.48 -17.40
N PHE A 311 7.44 -13.00 -16.19
CA PHE A 311 8.17 -13.78 -15.21
C PHE A 311 7.43 -15.08 -14.85
N ALA A 312 6.14 -15.02 -14.54
CA ALA A 312 5.35 -16.21 -14.22
C ALA A 312 5.31 -17.21 -15.39
N CYS A 313 5.15 -16.72 -16.62
CA CYS A 313 5.17 -17.53 -17.84
C CYS A 313 6.53 -18.23 -18.06
N ILE A 314 7.65 -17.55 -17.81
CA ILE A 314 9.00 -18.17 -17.85
C ILE A 314 9.08 -19.36 -16.90
N GLN A 315 8.59 -19.20 -15.67
CA GLN A 315 8.66 -20.26 -14.66
C GLN A 315 7.76 -21.46 -15.02
N LEU A 316 6.70 -21.23 -15.79
CA LEU A 316 5.84 -22.28 -16.33
C LEU A 316 6.36 -22.88 -17.66
N GLY A 317 7.44 -22.33 -18.23
CA GLY A 317 7.99 -22.75 -19.52
C GLY A 317 7.24 -22.23 -20.75
N ASP A 318 6.30 -21.29 -20.58
CA ASP A 318 5.61 -20.61 -21.68
C ASP A 318 6.44 -19.42 -22.18
N GLU A 319 7.51 -19.73 -22.90
CA GLU A 319 8.45 -18.72 -23.41
C GLU A 319 7.82 -17.78 -24.45
N GLU A 320 6.80 -18.24 -25.19
CA GLU A 320 6.13 -17.44 -26.22
C GLU A 320 5.28 -16.33 -25.59
N GLU A 321 4.48 -16.68 -24.57
CA GLU A 321 3.67 -15.69 -23.85
C GLU A 321 4.55 -14.74 -23.03
N ALA A 322 5.66 -15.22 -22.47
CA ALA A 322 6.63 -14.38 -21.79
C ALA A 322 7.25 -13.33 -22.71
N GLU A 323 7.66 -13.72 -23.93
CA GLU A 323 8.19 -12.81 -24.95
C GLU A 323 7.17 -11.72 -25.29
N LYS A 324 5.91 -12.10 -25.59
CA LYS A 324 4.84 -11.15 -25.90
C LYS A 324 4.61 -10.17 -24.75
N SER A 325 4.56 -10.69 -23.52
CA SER A 325 4.32 -9.90 -22.32
C SER A 325 5.45 -8.89 -22.07
N PHE A 326 6.71 -9.28 -22.22
CA PHE A 326 7.83 -8.34 -22.11
C PHE A 326 7.82 -7.26 -23.20
N ILE A 327 7.44 -7.60 -24.44
CA ILE A 327 7.32 -6.60 -25.52
C ILE A 327 6.23 -5.57 -25.17
N LEU A 328 5.08 -6.01 -24.65
CA LEU A 328 4.02 -5.11 -24.19
C LEU A 328 4.47 -4.25 -23.00
N ALA A 329 5.20 -4.83 -22.04
CA ALA A 329 5.77 -4.08 -20.92
C ALA A 329 6.77 -3.02 -21.40
N LEU A 330 7.66 -3.38 -22.32
CA LEU A 330 8.66 -2.46 -22.87
C LEU A 330 7.99 -1.28 -23.59
N GLN A 331 6.95 -1.53 -24.38
CA GLN A 331 6.18 -0.46 -25.02
C GLN A 331 5.53 0.46 -24.00
N GLY A 332 4.88 -0.10 -22.96
CA GLY A 332 4.23 0.72 -21.94
C GLY A 332 5.22 1.59 -21.15
N PHE A 333 6.41 1.07 -20.82
CA PHE A 333 7.45 1.86 -20.16
C PHE A 333 8.12 2.89 -21.08
N GLN A 334 8.14 2.67 -22.40
CA GLN A 334 8.52 3.69 -23.38
C GLN A 334 7.49 4.83 -23.42
N ASP A 335 6.21 4.49 -23.42
CA ASP A 335 5.12 5.47 -23.45
C ASP A 335 5.08 6.35 -22.19
N THR A 336 5.51 5.81 -21.03
CA THR A 336 5.60 6.56 -19.76
C THR A 336 6.98 7.16 -19.48
N GLU A 337 7.96 7.00 -20.37
CA GLU A 337 9.35 7.43 -20.17
C GLU A 337 10.00 6.87 -18.88
N ASP A 338 9.58 5.69 -18.43
CA ASP A 338 10.20 4.99 -17.28
C ASP A 338 11.47 4.27 -17.74
N HIS A 339 12.56 5.02 -17.87
CA HIS A 339 13.83 4.52 -18.39
C HIS A 339 14.42 3.38 -17.56
N LEU A 340 14.25 3.39 -16.23
CA LEU A 340 14.79 2.32 -15.38
C LEU A 340 14.02 1.00 -15.60
N ALA A 341 12.69 1.06 -15.66
CA ALA A 341 11.88 -0.12 -15.96
C ALA A 341 12.13 -0.64 -17.38
N GLN A 342 12.34 0.25 -18.36
CA GLN A 342 12.76 -0.14 -19.72
C GLN A 342 14.06 -0.95 -19.71
N VAL A 343 15.07 -0.51 -18.96
CA VAL A 343 16.35 -1.24 -18.81
C VAL A 343 16.13 -2.65 -18.24
N GLN A 344 15.33 -2.76 -17.17
CA GLN A 344 15.05 -4.04 -16.52
C GLN A 344 14.29 -5.03 -17.43
N VAL A 345 13.32 -4.53 -18.20
CA VAL A 345 12.58 -5.35 -19.17
C VAL A 345 13.47 -5.76 -20.33
N CYS A 346 14.33 -4.87 -20.84
CA CYS A 346 15.30 -5.20 -21.88
C CYS A 346 16.25 -6.32 -21.42
N GLU A 347 16.76 -6.23 -20.19
CA GLU A 347 17.61 -7.27 -19.59
C GLU A 347 16.86 -8.62 -19.51
N SER A 348 15.64 -8.63 -18.99
CA SER A 348 14.82 -9.84 -18.82
C SER A 348 14.43 -10.48 -20.17
N LEU A 349 14.08 -9.66 -21.16
CA LEU A 349 13.77 -10.14 -22.51
C LEU A 349 15.02 -10.65 -23.24
N ALA A 350 16.18 -10.00 -23.04
CA ALA A 350 17.45 -10.44 -23.59
C ALA A 350 17.84 -11.84 -23.09
N GLU A 351 17.60 -12.12 -21.80
CA GLU A 351 17.82 -13.44 -21.21
C GLU A 351 16.85 -14.48 -21.76
N CYS A 352 15.58 -14.11 -21.98
CA CYS A 352 14.61 -14.97 -22.65
C CYS A 352 15.10 -15.36 -24.06
N TYR A 353 15.67 -14.41 -24.81
CA TYR A 353 16.29 -14.67 -26.11
C TYR A 353 17.55 -15.53 -26.05
N LEU A 354 18.37 -15.42 -25.00
CA LEU A 354 19.49 -16.35 -24.81
C LEU A 354 19.01 -17.79 -24.62
N ARG A 355 17.97 -18.02 -23.82
CA ARG A 355 17.37 -19.36 -23.63
C ARG A 355 16.83 -19.93 -24.94
N GLN A 356 16.19 -19.10 -25.75
CA GLN A 356 15.69 -19.46 -27.08
C GLN A 356 16.79 -19.58 -28.15
N LYS A 357 18.07 -19.36 -27.81
CA LYS A 357 19.22 -19.34 -28.72
C LYS A 357 19.14 -18.24 -29.80
N LYS A 358 18.35 -17.20 -29.58
CA LYS A 358 18.26 -15.98 -30.40
C LYS A 358 19.34 -14.97 -29.98
N GLN A 359 20.61 -15.35 -30.14
CA GLN A 359 21.76 -14.59 -29.60
C GLN A 359 21.86 -13.17 -30.15
N ASP A 360 21.66 -12.98 -31.46
CA ASP A 360 21.74 -11.64 -32.07
C ASP A 360 20.68 -10.69 -31.51
N ALA A 361 19.45 -11.17 -31.29
CA ALA A 361 18.37 -10.38 -30.72
C ALA A 361 18.66 -9.99 -29.25
N SER A 362 19.20 -10.92 -28.46
CA SER A 362 19.66 -10.65 -27.09
C SER A 362 20.73 -9.55 -27.04
N VAL A 363 21.74 -9.63 -27.92
CA VAL A 363 22.79 -8.61 -28.02
C VAL A 363 22.22 -7.22 -28.35
N GLN A 364 21.20 -7.14 -29.22
CA GLN A 364 20.55 -5.86 -29.52
C GLN A 364 19.82 -5.28 -28.30
N LEU A 365 19.11 -6.12 -27.54
CA LEU A 365 18.40 -5.68 -26.32
C LEU A 365 19.37 -5.20 -25.23
N TYR A 366 20.51 -5.87 -25.02
CA TYR A 366 21.52 -5.37 -24.08
C TYR A 366 22.12 -4.04 -24.52
N LYS A 367 22.33 -3.83 -25.84
CA LYS A 367 22.75 -2.53 -26.37
C LYS A 367 21.69 -1.45 -26.16
N GLN A 368 20.42 -1.79 -26.39
CA GLN A 368 19.30 -0.91 -26.13
C GLN A 368 19.23 -0.53 -24.63
N ALA A 369 19.35 -1.51 -23.74
CA ALA A 369 19.39 -1.29 -22.29
C ALA A 369 20.51 -0.31 -21.90
N LEU A 370 21.73 -0.49 -22.42
CA LEU A 370 22.84 0.44 -22.18
C LEU A 370 22.59 1.85 -22.74
N SER A 371 21.93 1.95 -23.89
CA SER A 371 21.55 3.25 -24.47
C SER A 371 20.51 3.96 -23.61
N VAL A 372 19.49 3.26 -23.13
CA VAL A 372 18.45 3.83 -22.26
C VAL A 372 19.04 4.22 -20.92
N LEU A 373 19.95 3.42 -20.36
CA LEU A 373 20.63 3.68 -19.09
C LEU A 373 21.31 5.05 -19.03
N SER A 374 21.79 5.57 -20.18
CA SER A 374 22.39 6.91 -20.25
C SER A 374 21.45 8.05 -19.87
N HIS A 375 20.13 7.79 -19.80
CA HIS A 375 19.10 8.74 -19.38
C HIS A 375 18.69 8.57 -17.90
N CYS A 376 19.29 7.62 -17.17
CA CYS A 376 19.04 7.39 -15.75
C CYS A 376 20.03 8.19 -14.88
N GLN A 377 19.54 8.85 -13.83
CA GLN A 377 20.39 9.64 -12.91
C GLN A 377 21.03 8.79 -11.80
N ASP A 378 20.40 7.68 -11.39
CA ASP A 378 20.86 6.77 -10.33
C ASP A 378 20.86 5.32 -10.84
N ALA A 379 21.98 4.87 -11.42
CA ALA A 379 22.11 3.49 -11.89
C ALA A 379 23.51 2.90 -11.64
N GLU A 380 24.07 3.17 -10.45
CA GLU A 380 25.35 2.60 -10.03
C GLU A 380 25.33 1.07 -10.11
N GLY A 381 26.38 0.47 -10.69
CA GLY A 381 26.52 -0.98 -10.86
C GLY A 381 25.64 -1.63 -11.93
N VAL A 382 24.57 -0.97 -12.41
CA VAL A 382 23.71 -1.50 -13.48
C VAL A 382 24.46 -1.54 -14.81
N GLN A 383 25.25 -0.52 -15.10
CA GLN A 383 26.05 -0.47 -16.32
C GLN A 383 27.03 -1.64 -16.40
N ASP A 384 27.79 -1.88 -15.33
CA ASP A 384 28.80 -2.94 -15.28
C ASP A 384 28.14 -4.32 -15.45
N ARG A 385 27.00 -4.54 -14.78
CA ARG A 385 26.21 -5.77 -14.95
C ARG A 385 25.76 -5.96 -16.40
N LEU A 386 25.21 -4.92 -17.04
CA LEU A 386 24.77 -5.01 -18.44
C LEU A 386 25.93 -5.26 -19.40
N VAL A 387 27.09 -4.63 -19.17
CA VAL A 387 28.31 -4.86 -19.97
C VAL A 387 28.79 -6.30 -19.82
N GLU A 388 28.76 -6.85 -18.61
CA GLU A 388 29.10 -8.25 -18.36
C GLU A 388 28.16 -9.20 -19.12
N ARG A 389 26.84 -9.00 -18.97
CA ARG A 389 25.83 -9.82 -19.66
C ARG A 389 25.93 -9.71 -21.18
N LEU A 390 26.17 -8.52 -21.72
CA LEU A 390 26.43 -8.30 -23.14
C LEU A 390 27.69 -9.04 -23.60
N THR A 391 28.76 -9.00 -22.81
CA THR A 391 30.02 -9.70 -23.13
C THR A 391 29.81 -11.20 -23.18
N GLN A 392 29.08 -11.77 -22.20
CA GLN A 392 28.72 -13.19 -22.19
C GLN A 392 27.88 -13.56 -23.43
N ALA A 393 26.86 -12.76 -23.77
CA ALA A 393 26.04 -12.99 -24.96
C ALA A 393 26.87 -12.97 -26.26
N LEU A 394 27.82 -12.05 -26.38
CA LEU A 394 28.74 -11.94 -27.52
C LEU A 394 29.73 -13.12 -27.61
N GLN A 395 30.27 -13.57 -26.47
CA GLN A 395 31.16 -14.74 -26.45
C GLN A 395 30.42 -16.00 -26.91
N GLN A 396 29.16 -16.16 -26.47
CA GLN A 396 28.33 -17.28 -26.90
C GLN A 396 28.00 -17.22 -28.40
N SER A 397 27.78 -16.03 -28.97
CA SER A 397 27.50 -15.88 -30.41
C SER A 397 28.73 -16.18 -31.27
N VAL A 398 29.90 -15.72 -30.85
CA VAL A 398 31.17 -16.02 -31.52
C VAL A 398 31.52 -17.51 -31.43
N ALA A 399 31.29 -18.16 -30.28
CA ALA A 399 31.52 -19.59 -30.11
C ALA A 399 30.61 -20.45 -31.02
N VAL A 400 29.36 -20.03 -31.26
CA VAL A 400 28.46 -20.69 -32.20
C VAL A 400 28.93 -20.50 -33.64
N ALA A 401 29.40 -19.30 -34.00
CA ALA A 401 29.93 -19.00 -35.33
C ALA A 401 31.23 -19.76 -35.65
N GLN A 402 32.04 -20.08 -34.63
CA GLN A 402 33.31 -20.80 -34.77
C GLN A 402 33.20 -22.33 -34.77
N ARG A 403 31.99 -22.92 -34.59
CA ARG A 403 31.83 -24.37 -34.74
C ARG A 403 32.11 -24.79 -36.18
N PRO A 404 33.05 -25.72 -36.43
CA PRO A 404 33.34 -26.17 -37.79
C PRO A 404 32.07 -26.76 -38.40
N ARG A 405 31.67 -26.25 -39.56
CA ARG A 405 30.60 -26.87 -40.36
C ARG A 405 30.92 -28.36 -40.50
N PRO A 406 30.00 -29.29 -40.19
CA PRO A 406 30.26 -30.69 -40.45
C PRO A 406 30.65 -30.83 -41.91
N LEU A 407 31.83 -31.40 -42.15
CA LEU A 407 32.29 -31.75 -43.49
C LEU A 407 31.14 -32.51 -44.15
N ARG A 408 30.57 -31.95 -45.22
CA ARG A 408 29.68 -32.72 -46.08
C ARG A 408 30.49 -33.93 -46.52
N LEU A 409 30.18 -35.11 -45.98
CA LEU A 409 30.68 -36.36 -46.51
C LEU A 409 30.24 -36.38 -47.97
N HIS A 410 31.20 -36.20 -48.88
CA HIS A 410 30.97 -36.41 -50.29
C HIS A 410 30.44 -37.83 -50.44
N HIS A 411 29.18 -37.96 -50.87
CA HIS A 411 28.66 -39.21 -51.38
C HIS A 411 29.58 -39.67 -52.52
N LEU A 412 30.39 -40.70 -52.25
CA LEU A 412 31.02 -41.50 -53.30
C LEU A 412 29.89 -42.09 -54.14
N GLN A 413 29.76 -41.60 -55.37
CA GLN A 413 28.90 -42.20 -56.38
C GLN A 413 29.37 -43.65 -56.63
N PRO A 414 28.47 -44.64 -56.68
CA PRO A 414 28.82 -45.96 -57.17
C PRO A 414 28.81 -45.94 -58.70
N HIS A 415 29.96 -46.28 -59.32
CA HIS A 415 30.01 -46.62 -60.74
C HIS A 415 29.97 -48.14 -60.95
N PRO A 416 29.43 -48.62 -62.09
CA PRO A 416 28.92 -49.97 -62.24
C PRO A 416 29.85 -50.92 -63.02
N HIS A 417 29.52 -52.21 -62.90
CA HIS A 417 29.92 -53.37 -63.73
C HIS A 417 31.31 -54.00 -63.53
N SER A 418 31.34 -55.20 -62.95
CA SER A 418 31.48 -56.47 -63.70
C SER A 418 31.53 -57.69 -62.75
N SER A 419 31.04 -58.83 -63.25
CA SER A 419 30.78 -60.10 -62.55
C SER A 419 31.63 -61.22 -63.22
N PRO A 420 31.52 -62.52 -62.90
CA PRO A 420 31.83 -63.24 -61.65
C PRO A 420 32.67 -64.53 -61.87
N VAL A 421 33.44 -65.02 -60.89
CA VAL A 421 33.89 -66.43 -60.73
C VAL A 421 34.35 -66.61 -59.27
N GLY A 422 34.08 -67.64 -58.45
CA GLY A 422 33.36 -68.90 -58.52
C GLY A 422 33.80 -69.80 -57.33
N ARG A 423 32.84 -70.48 -56.66
CA ARG A 423 32.94 -71.68 -55.77
C ARG A 423 33.70 -71.51 -54.43
N HIS A 424 33.18 -71.89 -53.25
CA HIS A 424 32.57 -73.16 -52.79
C HIS A 424 31.53 -72.88 -51.67
N VAL A 425 30.29 -73.41 -51.62
CA VAL A 425 29.82 -74.76 -51.17
C VAL A 425 30.50 -75.18 -49.86
N ARG A 426 29.90 -75.32 -48.65
CA ARG A 426 28.64 -75.90 -48.09
C ARG A 426 28.64 -75.49 -46.58
N LYS A 427 27.57 -75.29 -45.79
CA LYS A 427 26.44 -76.17 -45.45
C LYS A 427 25.41 -75.39 -44.58
N SER A 428 24.13 -75.53 -44.95
CA SER A 428 22.89 -75.62 -44.14
C SER A 428 22.81 -75.03 -42.71
N LEU A 429 21.75 -74.25 -42.44
CA LEU A 429 20.53 -74.75 -41.80
C LEU A 429 19.34 -73.78 -42.00
N ALA A 430 18.15 -74.37 -41.98
CA ALA A 430 16.88 -73.87 -42.48
C ALA A 430 16.17 -72.88 -41.52
N ALA A 431 15.29 -72.03 -42.05
CA ALA A 431 13.83 -72.20 -41.91
C ALA A 431 13.05 -70.98 -42.45
N ALA A 432 12.09 -71.31 -43.34
CA ALA A 432 10.75 -70.73 -43.55
C ALA A 432 10.57 -69.20 -43.54
N ALA A 433 10.34 -68.59 -44.72
CA ALA A 433 9.02 -68.39 -45.36
C ALA A 433 8.38 -67.07 -44.86
N ASN A 434 8.44 -66.02 -45.68
CA ASN A 434 7.39 -65.61 -46.65
C ASN A 434 6.13 -65.09 -45.95
N GLN A 435 5.50 -63.99 -46.34
CA GLN A 435 5.60 -63.07 -47.47
C GLN A 435 4.63 -61.91 -47.09
N HIS A 436 4.95 -60.64 -47.38
CA HIS A 436 4.43 -59.89 -48.54
C HIS A 436 2.88 -59.92 -48.65
N SER A 437 2.16 -58.83 -48.90
CA SER A 437 2.53 -57.49 -49.37
C SER A 437 1.23 -56.68 -49.59
N GLU A 438 1.43 -55.40 -49.91
CA GLU A 438 0.56 -54.54 -50.75
C GLU A 438 -0.59 -53.73 -50.12
N GLU A 439 -0.32 -52.42 -50.05
CA GLU A 439 -1.18 -51.25 -50.35
C GLU A 439 -2.21 -51.48 -51.48
N PRO A 440 -3.31 -50.68 -51.64
CA PRO A 440 -3.25 -49.21 -51.73
C PRO A 440 -4.48 -48.36 -51.30
N ARG A 441 -4.25 -47.04 -51.37
CA ARG A 441 -5.11 -45.83 -51.39
C ARG A 441 -6.64 -45.95 -51.50
N GLY A 442 -7.35 -45.05 -50.79
CA GLY A 442 -8.74 -44.67 -51.06
C GLY A 442 -9.19 -43.45 -50.24
N GLU A 443 -9.95 -42.56 -50.88
CA GLU A 443 -10.34 -41.20 -50.48
C GLU A 443 -11.48 -41.12 -49.42
N VAL A 444 -11.60 -39.94 -48.80
CA VAL A 444 -12.62 -39.34 -47.89
C VAL A 444 -14.05 -39.48 -48.51
N PRO A 445 -15.25 -39.50 -47.83
CA PRO A 445 -15.64 -38.50 -46.80
C PRO A 445 -16.85 -38.74 -45.82
N VAL A 446 -17.10 -37.72 -44.98
CA VAL A 446 -18.36 -37.28 -44.30
C VAL A 446 -19.08 -38.19 -43.27
N GLY A 447 -19.32 -37.62 -42.08
CA GLY A 447 -20.67 -37.61 -41.48
C GLY A 447 -20.81 -38.12 -40.05
N PHE A 448 -20.92 -37.20 -39.08
CA PHE A 448 -21.71 -37.45 -37.88
C PHE A 448 -22.59 -36.22 -37.56
N THR A 449 -23.89 -36.45 -37.78
CA THR A 449 -25.06 -35.87 -37.09
C THR A 449 -24.88 -35.94 -35.57
N GLY A 450 -25.37 -35.04 -34.72
CA GLY A 450 -26.72 -34.51 -34.63
C GLY A 450 -27.34 -34.93 -33.29
N GLU A 451 -27.53 -33.95 -32.40
CA GLU A 451 -28.52 -33.79 -31.31
C GLU A 451 -28.95 -34.97 -30.41
N ALA A 452 -29.02 -34.72 -29.08
CA ALA A 452 -30.26 -34.83 -28.28
C ALA A 452 -30.09 -34.56 -26.76
N LEU A 453 -30.96 -33.66 -26.23
CA LEU A 453 -31.76 -33.75 -24.97
C LEU A 453 -31.00 -33.80 -23.61
N SER A 454 -31.44 -33.26 -22.46
CA SER A 454 -32.67 -32.68 -21.92
C SER A 454 -32.28 -32.01 -20.57
N LYS A 455 -32.72 -30.78 -20.23
CA LYS A 455 -33.88 -30.41 -19.38
C LYS A 455 -33.96 -31.01 -17.95
N LYS A 456 -34.28 -30.09 -17.01
CA LYS A 456 -34.89 -30.21 -15.64
C LYS A 456 -33.92 -30.42 -14.46
N GLN A 457 -34.13 -29.91 -13.24
CA GLN A 457 -35.09 -29.01 -12.58
C GLN A 457 -34.57 -28.71 -11.14
N LYS A 458 -34.92 -27.57 -10.54
CA LYS A 458 -34.92 -27.31 -9.07
C LYS A 458 -35.95 -28.20 -8.34
N PRO A 459 -35.86 -28.41 -7.00
CA PRO A 459 -36.63 -27.61 -6.00
C PRO A 459 -35.82 -27.25 -4.71
N SER A 460 -35.96 -26.09 -4.05
CA SER A 460 -36.92 -25.64 -2.99
C SER A 460 -36.84 -26.43 -1.66
N GLN A 461 -36.31 -25.85 -0.57
CA GLN A 461 -36.98 -25.09 0.52
C GLN A 461 -37.75 -25.94 1.57
N GLN A 462 -37.40 -25.69 2.85
CA GLN A 462 -38.26 -25.40 4.03
C GLN A 462 -38.14 -26.28 5.30
N CYS A 463 -37.88 -25.54 6.40
CA CYS A 463 -38.45 -25.58 7.76
C CYS A 463 -38.45 -26.88 8.57
N TRP A 464 -37.92 -26.82 9.81
CA TRP A 464 -38.65 -27.16 11.05
C TRP A 464 -38.15 -26.29 12.22
N SER A 465 -39.07 -25.93 13.11
CA SER A 465 -38.91 -25.11 14.31
C SER A 465 -39.35 -25.90 15.56
N ALA A 466 -38.85 -25.43 16.71
CA ALA A 466 -39.39 -25.54 18.08
C ALA A 466 -38.85 -26.63 19.04
N GLY A 467 -38.33 -26.16 20.19
CA GLY A 467 -38.88 -26.52 21.52
C GLY A 467 -37.97 -27.28 22.50
N GLY A 468 -37.80 -26.71 23.71
CA GLY A 468 -37.59 -27.47 24.97
C GLY A 468 -36.26 -27.19 25.69
N GLY A 469 -36.32 -26.60 26.89
CA GLY A 469 -35.17 -26.33 27.75
C GLY A 469 -34.86 -27.41 28.79
N VAL A 470 -33.92 -27.07 29.70
CA VAL A 470 -33.77 -27.39 31.14
C VAL A 470 -32.30 -27.64 31.54
N THR A 471 -31.82 -26.74 32.42
CA THR A 471 -30.80 -26.78 33.52
C THR A 471 -29.59 -27.74 33.51
N GLU A 472 -28.40 -27.19 33.84
CA GLU A 472 -27.47 -27.54 34.96
C GLU A 472 -26.18 -26.67 34.82
N LYS A 473 -25.89 -25.70 35.70
CA LYS A 473 -25.07 -25.75 36.94
C LYS A 473 -23.74 -26.52 36.85
N SER A 474 -22.62 -25.79 36.89
CA SER A 474 -21.47 -26.14 37.74
C SER A 474 -20.53 -24.95 37.93
N ASP A 475 -20.15 -24.75 39.19
CA ASP A 475 -19.44 -23.62 39.79
C ASP A 475 -17.95 -23.51 39.42
N CYS A 476 -17.43 -22.29 39.36
CA CYS A 476 -16.00 -21.99 39.47
C CYS A 476 -15.78 -21.07 40.69
N MET A 477 -15.24 -21.63 41.77
CA MET A 477 -14.76 -20.86 42.92
C MET A 477 -13.31 -20.41 42.71
N SER A 478 -13.12 -19.12 42.98
CA SER A 478 -11.91 -18.39 43.32
C SER A 478 -11.00 -19.10 44.32
N LEU A 479 -9.69 -18.79 44.29
CA LEU A 479 -8.89 -18.32 45.44
C LEU A 479 -7.45 -17.92 44.99
N THR A 480 -7.12 -16.64 45.16
CA THR A 480 -5.75 -16.06 45.32
C THR A 480 -5.43 -16.00 46.84
N PRO A 481 -4.33 -15.39 47.40
CA PRO A 481 -3.12 -14.73 46.84
C PRO A 481 -1.78 -15.02 47.60
N GLY A 482 -0.67 -14.37 47.22
CA GLY A 482 0.52 -14.11 48.06
C GLY A 482 1.82 -13.91 47.26
N LEU A 483 2.24 -12.67 46.94
CA LEU A 483 3.21 -11.81 47.65
C LEU A 483 4.63 -12.39 47.82
N CYS A 484 5.62 -11.83 47.10
CA CYS A 484 6.82 -11.18 47.69
C CYS A 484 7.75 -10.55 46.64
N SER A 485 8.28 -9.39 47.04
CA SER A 485 9.22 -8.46 46.40
C SER A 485 10.67 -8.94 46.31
N SER A 486 11.46 -8.43 45.35
CA SER A 486 12.61 -7.51 45.55
C SER A 486 13.64 -7.54 44.41
N ASP A 487 14.11 -6.35 44.05
CA ASP A 487 15.06 -5.90 43.01
C ASP A 487 16.55 -6.31 43.21
N PRO A 488 17.49 -5.96 42.28
CA PRO A 488 18.59 -6.82 41.78
C PRO A 488 19.99 -6.46 42.35
N PRO A 489 21.07 -6.99 41.73
CA PRO A 489 22.28 -6.17 41.59
C PRO A 489 22.97 -6.20 40.22
N ASP A 490 23.69 -5.10 40.00
CA ASP A 490 24.62 -4.75 38.94
C ASP A 490 25.93 -5.57 38.89
N GLN A 491 26.67 -5.31 37.79
CA GLN A 491 28.14 -5.26 37.61
C GLN A 491 28.89 -6.40 36.89
N GLN A 492 29.32 -6.03 35.66
CA GLN A 492 30.70 -6.04 35.14
C GLN A 492 31.54 -7.34 35.13
N ASN A 493 31.91 -7.78 33.91
CA ASN A 493 33.30 -7.99 33.45
C ASN A 493 33.28 -8.44 31.97
N HIS A 494 33.95 -7.73 31.06
CA HIS A 494 35.24 -8.10 30.41
C HIS A 494 35.26 -9.57 29.92
N SER A 495 35.57 -9.95 28.68
CA SER A 495 36.45 -9.36 27.64
C SER A 495 36.44 -10.29 26.42
N SER A 496 36.56 -9.71 25.21
CA SER A 496 37.27 -10.18 24.00
C SER A 496 37.41 -11.69 23.71
N LEU A 497 37.02 -12.11 22.49
CA LEU A 497 37.87 -12.80 21.49
C LEU A 497 37.01 -13.28 20.29
N THR A 498 37.21 -12.68 19.12
CA THR A 498 37.09 -13.31 17.79
C THR A 498 38.51 -13.82 17.39
N PRO A 499 38.74 -14.62 16.33
CA PRO A 499 37.86 -14.96 15.20
C PRO A 499 37.95 -16.43 14.70
N ASP A 500 37.29 -16.65 13.55
CA ASP A 500 37.52 -17.68 12.53
C ASP A 500 36.98 -19.09 12.72
N THR A 501 35.98 -19.44 11.89
CA THR A 501 36.01 -20.69 11.13
C THR A 501 35.23 -20.52 9.83
N HIS A 502 35.99 -20.59 8.73
CA HIS A 502 35.49 -20.78 7.38
C HIS A 502 34.65 -22.05 7.29
N LEU A 503 33.42 -21.93 6.78
CA LEU A 503 32.72 -23.03 6.14
C LEU A 503 32.25 -22.57 4.76
N THR A 504 32.97 -23.08 3.77
CA THR A 504 32.66 -23.05 2.35
C THR A 504 31.39 -23.87 2.10
N HIS A 505 30.33 -23.22 1.65
CA HIS A 505 29.28 -23.88 0.88
C HIS A 505 29.13 -23.21 -0.47
N SER A 506 29.46 -24.00 -1.48
CA SER A 506 29.19 -23.79 -2.89
C SER A 506 27.70 -23.97 -3.16
N GLU A 507 27.01 -22.91 -3.57
CA GLU A 507 25.76 -23.02 -4.31
C GLU A 507 25.81 -22.04 -5.49
N ASP A 508 26.21 -22.58 -6.65
CA ASP A 508 25.99 -21.98 -7.95
C ASP A 508 24.50 -22.10 -8.29
N SER A 509 23.74 -21.03 -8.07
CA SER A 509 22.49 -20.73 -8.77
C SER A 509 22.30 -19.23 -8.77
N PRO A 510 22.28 -18.55 -9.93
CA PRO A 510 21.93 -17.14 -9.96
C PRO A 510 20.42 -17.05 -9.75
N ALA A 511 19.99 -17.01 -8.50
CA ALA A 511 18.70 -16.46 -8.13
C ALA A 511 18.71 -15.02 -8.62
N GLN A 512 18.12 -14.78 -9.79
CA GLN A 512 17.85 -13.45 -10.29
C GLN A 512 16.95 -12.75 -9.27
N GLN A 513 17.54 -11.84 -8.50
CA GLN A 513 16.83 -10.79 -7.80
C GLN A 513 16.17 -9.89 -8.85
N ILE A 514 15.04 -10.32 -9.40
CA ILE A 514 13.97 -9.41 -9.76
C ILE A 514 13.02 -9.45 -8.58
N GLU A 515 13.45 -8.81 -7.49
CA GLU A 515 12.46 -8.35 -6.53
C GLU A 515 11.64 -7.30 -7.27
N ALA A 516 10.44 -7.68 -7.72
CA ALA A 516 9.36 -6.74 -7.64
C ALA A 516 8.90 -6.81 -6.17
N PRO A 517 9.38 -5.94 -5.25
CA PRO A 517 8.55 -5.66 -4.11
C PRO A 517 7.19 -5.20 -4.65
N PRO A 518 6.07 -5.51 -3.99
CA PRO A 518 4.82 -4.85 -4.29
C PRO A 518 5.08 -3.33 -4.36
N THR A 519 5.05 -2.77 -5.57
CA THR A 519 5.34 -1.36 -5.82
C THR A 519 4.08 -0.72 -6.39
N SER A 520 3.29 -0.15 -5.48
CA SER A 520 2.57 1.09 -5.78
C SER A 520 2.49 1.97 -4.52
N THR A 521 3.63 2.31 -3.92
CA THR A 521 3.73 3.51 -3.08
C THR A 521 4.48 4.66 -3.79
N GLY A 522 5.31 4.34 -4.78
CA GLY A 522 6.04 5.30 -5.61
C GLY A 522 5.24 5.76 -6.83
N ASP A 523 4.19 6.54 -6.60
CA ASP A 523 3.69 7.67 -7.44
C ASP A 523 2.31 8.14 -6.95
N ILE A 524 2.21 8.36 -5.64
CA ILE A 524 1.22 9.25 -5.05
C ILE A 524 1.97 10.45 -4.49
N LYS A 525 2.65 11.19 -5.39
CA LYS A 525 2.68 12.66 -5.30
C LYS A 525 1.48 13.19 -6.07
N LYS A 526 0.30 12.84 -5.58
CA LYS A 526 -0.89 13.68 -5.62
C LYS A 526 -1.50 13.50 -4.26
N ASP A 527 -1.86 14.61 -3.62
CA ASP A 527 -2.73 14.62 -2.46
C ASP A 527 -3.91 13.64 -2.66
N SER A 528 -3.75 12.40 -2.22
CA SER A 528 -4.86 11.57 -1.79
C SER A 528 -5.05 11.84 -0.31
N SER A 529 -5.14 13.13 0.04
CA SER A 529 -5.97 13.51 1.16
C SER A 529 -7.36 12.96 0.83
N PRO A 530 -7.99 12.17 1.70
CA PRO A 530 -9.44 12.00 1.60
C PRO A 530 -10.00 13.42 1.49
N GLN A 531 -10.78 13.66 0.43
CA GLN A 531 -11.50 14.90 0.13
C GLN A 531 -11.72 15.72 1.40
N SER A 532 -10.96 16.82 1.53
CA SER A 532 -11.15 17.89 2.51
C SER A 532 -11.99 17.52 3.74
N ARG A 533 -11.51 16.59 4.58
CA ARG A 533 -11.93 16.62 5.98
C ARG A 533 -11.20 17.80 6.59
N TRP A 534 -11.96 18.85 6.87
CA TRP A 534 -11.54 19.98 7.69
C TRP A 534 -10.74 19.44 8.88
N LYS A 535 -9.44 19.78 8.93
CA LYS A 535 -8.57 19.29 9.99
C LYS A 535 -8.66 20.20 11.21
N SER A 536 -8.88 21.49 10.99
CA SER A 536 -8.99 22.47 12.07
C SER A 536 -10.20 22.20 12.99
N LEU A 537 -9.98 22.33 14.29
CA LEU A 537 -11.01 22.14 15.31
C LEU A 537 -11.54 23.49 15.78
N PHE A 538 -12.85 23.64 15.89
CA PHE A 538 -13.44 24.94 16.22
C PHE A 538 -13.70 25.05 17.73
N CYS A 539 -13.34 26.19 18.30
CA CYS A 539 -13.63 26.50 19.69
C CYS A 539 -15.12 26.81 19.90
N SER A 540 -15.71 26.15 20.89
CA SER A 540 -17.02 26.51 21.46
C SER A 540 -16.97 27.91 22.07
N LEU A 541 -18.09 28.64 21.98
CA LEU A 541 -18.29 29.94 22.63
C LEU A 541 -18.70 29.81 24.10
N MET A 542 -19.11 28.62 24.54
CA MET A 542 -19.50 28.28 25.91
C MET A 542 -18.49 27.38 26.59
#